data_AF-A0A2E9R828-F1
#
_entry.id   AF-A0A2E9R828-F1
#
_cell.length_a   1.000
_cell.length_b   1.000
_cell.length_c   1.000
_cell.angle_alpha   90.00
_cell.angle_beta   90.00
_cell.angle_gamma   90.00
#
_symmetry.space_group_name_H-M   'P 1'
#
loop_
_entity.id
_entity.type
_entity.pdbx_description
1 polymer ?
#
loop_
_entity_poly.entity_id
_entity_poly.type
_entity_poly.pdbx_seq_one_letter_code
_entity_poly.pdbx_strand_id
1 'polypeptide(L)'
;MWTLISSGFLSIEMPRQRPTLLLQTRKKDKDMRTLLLGVLAVLLFCGLLQRGLFAHQKTPTTHRSATSRPATSRPVNSSSATSKPTSRPQRTRQQVNTILKQVAAIHGAPGPFAVAGYRMGMYAKRHFGLAYGGWHLLVSHYTPPKVQYSCLADGLQAATGTSPGKMNLRMHFVKLAHMRTVITHRKSGVSLIFRLRQDFLKTYLNTPRKDLKRAGGLVARLPYTNIFDVHVRP
;
A
#
# COMPACT_ATOMS: atom_id res chain seq x y z
N MET A 1 52.62 -38.52 -13.16
CA MET A 1 51.72 -39.58 -12.69
C MET A 1 50.29 -39.18 -13.01
N TRP A 2 49.72 -39.81 -14.03
CA TRP A 2 48.32 -39.70 -14.40
C TRP A 2 47.58 -40.88 -13.75
N THR A 3 46.48 -40.63 -13.07
CA THR A 3 45.55 -41.69 -12.66
C THR A 3 44.14 -41.29 -13.05
N LEU A 4 43.63 -42.00 -14.07
CA LEU A 4 42.23 -42.04 -14.46
C LEU A 4 41.38 -42.62 -13.32
N ILE A 5 40.25 -42.00 -13.01
CA ILE A 5 39.13 -42.69 -12.36
C ILE A 5 37.86 -42.43 -13.18
N SER A 6 37.27 -43.56 -13.56
CA SER A 6 36.16 -43.75 -14.46
C SER A 6 34.81 -43.63 -13.74
N SER A 7 33.86 -43.01 -14.45
CA SER A 7 32.44 -43.35 -14.56
C SER A 7 31.67 -43.91 -13.35
N GLY A 8 30.66 -43.16 -12.91
CA GLY A 8 29.55 -43.64 -12.09
C GLY A 8 28.29 -42.81 -12.30
N PHE A 9 27.71 -42.85 -13.50
CA PHE A 9 26.39 -42.28 -13.79
C PHE A 9 25.31 -43.26 -13.29
N LEU A 10 24.73 -42.99 -12.11
CA LEU A 10 23.50 -43.65 -11.66
C LEU A 10 22.30 -42.93 -12.29
N SER A 11 21.73 -43.52 -13.33
CA SER A 11 20.41 -43.14 -13.86
C SER A 11 19.33 -43.60 -12.88
N ILE A 12 18.73 -42.65 -12.16
CA ILE A 12 17.53 -42.89 -11.36
C ILE A 12 16.32 -42.84 -12.30
N GLU A 13 15.76 -44.00 -12.58
CA GLU A 13 14.57 -44.18 -13.40
C GLU A 13 13.33 -43.87 -12.55
N MET A 14 12.66 -42.75 -12.83
CA MET A 14 11.43 -42.34 -12.13
C MET A 14 10.21 -43.05 -12.72
N PRO A 15 9.34 -43.67 -11.90
CA PRO A 15 8.13 -44.32 -12.39
C PRO A 15 7.12 -43.28 -12.90
N ARG A 16 6.75 -43.39 -14.19
CA ARG A 16 5.64 -42.63 -14.80
C ARG A 16 4.31 -43.04 -14.15
N GLN A 17 3.78 -42.19 -13.28
CA GLN A 17 2.40 -42.31 -12.83
C GLN A 17 1.44 -41.89 -13.96
N ARG A 18 0.55 -42.80 -14.36
CA ARG A 18 -0.55 -42.51 -15.28
C ARG A 18 -1.67 -41.80 -14.51
N PRO A 19 -2.23 -40.68 -15.01
CA PRO A 19 -3.40 -40.07 -14.39
C PRO A 19 -4.66 -40.88 -14.75
N THR A 20 -5.27 -41.48 -13.73
CA THR A 20 -6.61 -42.09 -13.82
C THR A 20 -7.64 -40.98 -13.91
N LEU A 21 -8.12 -40.74 -15.13
CA LEU A 21 -9.22 -39.83 -15.44
C LEU A 21 -10.55 -40.51 -15.04
N LEU A 22 -11.04 -40.20 -13.84
CA LEU A 22 -12.32 -40.71 -13.35
C LEU A 22 -13.39 -39.63 -13.54
N LEU A 23 -14.31 -39.92 -14.46
CA LEU A 23 -15.53 -39.17 -14.72
C LEU A 23 -16.35 -39.01 -13.43
N GLN A 24 -16.54 -37.77 -12.99
CA GLN A 24 -17.69 -37.37 -12.19
C GLN A 24 -18.42 -36.22 -12.88
N THR A 25 -19.31 -36.57 -13.81
CA THR A 25 -20.34 -35.68 -14.33
C THR A 25 -21.71 -36.25 -13.96
N ARG A 26 -22.33 -35.72 -12.90
CA ARG A 26 -23.79 -35.59 -12.80
C ARG A 26 -24.15 -34.90 -11.49
N LYS A 27 -25.17 -34.04 -11.59
CA LYS A 27 -25.95 -33.40 -10.50
C LYS A 27 -25.53 -31.96 -10.16
N LYS A 28 -25.69 -31.03 -11.11
CA LYS A 28 -25.69 -29.59 -10.79
C LYS A 28 -26.58 -28.70 -11.69
N ASP A 29 -27.73 -29.20 -12.12
CA ASP A 29 -28.64 -28.42 -12.99
C ASP A 29 -29.93 -27.92 -12.32
N LYS A 30 -30.22 -28.28 -11.06
CA LYS A 30 -31.48 -27.85 -10.41
C LYS A 30 -31.42 -26.54 -9.63
N ASP A 31 -30.23 -25.99 -9.34
CA ASP A 31 -30.11 -24.77 -8.51
C ASP A 31 -30.00 -23.46 -9.32
N MET A 32 -29.71 -23.53 -10.62
CA MET A 32 -29.44 -22.31 -11.39
C MET A 32 -30.71 -21.53 -11.77
N ARG A 33 -31.85 -22.21 -11.91
CA ARG A 33 -33.14 -21.56 -12.22
C ARG A 33 -33.72 -20.79 -11.04
N THR A 34 -33.53 -21.29 -9.81
CA THR A 34 -33.96 -20.61 -8.58
C THR A 34 -33.12 -19.37 -8.30
N LEU A 35 -31.81 -19.41 -8.59
CA LEU A 35 -30.92 -18.27 -8.44
C LEU A 35 -31.22 -17.14 -9.45
N LEU A 36 -31.57 -17.50 -10.69
CA LEU A 36 -31.84 -16.52 -11.75
C LEU A 36 -33.16 -15.76 -11.53
N LEU A 37 -34.19 -16.42 -10.99
CA LEU A 37 -35.46 -15.78 -10.65
C LEU A 37 -35.33 -14.80 -9.46
N GLY A 38 -34.49 -15.11 -8.48
CA GLY A 38 -34.22 -14.21 -7.35
C GLY A 38 -33.50 -12.92 -7.73
N VAL A 39 -32.55 -12.98 -8.67
CA VAL A 39 -31.80 -11.79 -9.12
C VAL A 39 -32.66 -10.84 -9.97
N LEU A 40 -33.58 -11.38 -10.79
CA LEU A 40 -34.49 -10.54 -11.59
C LEU A 40 -35.47 -9.74 -10.72
N ALA A 41 -35.96 -10.32 -9.62
CA ALA A 41 -36.88 -9.64 -8.70
C ALA A 41 -36.22 -8.45 -7.97
N VAL A 42 -34.94 -8.58 -7.58
CA VAL A 42 -34.19 -7.48 -6.93
C VAL A 42 -33.90 -6.34 -7.90
N LEU A 43 -33.62 -6.63 -9.17
CA LEU A 43 -33.34 -5.60 -10.18
C LEU A 43 -34.60 -4.81 -10.57
N LEU A 44 -35.77 -5.47 -10.63
CA LEU A 44 -37.04 -4.77 -10.86
C LEU A 44 -37.45 -3.87 -9.68
N PHE A 45 -37.18 -4.29 -8.44
CA PHE A 45 -37.48 -3.48 -7.26
C PHE A 45 -36.54 -2.27 -7.10
N CYS A 46 -35.29 -2.37 -7.55
CA CYS A 46 -34.33 -1.26 -7.47
C CYS A 46 -34.52 -0.21 -8.58
N GLY A 47 -34.97 -0.63 -9.77
CA GLY A 47 -35.17 0.28 -10.93
C GLY A 47 -36.35 1.24 -10.81
N LEU A 48 -37.35 0.93 -9.97
CA LEU A 48 -38.53 1.78 -9.76
C LEU A 48 -38.29 2.93 -8.76
N LEU A 49 -37.24 2.88 -7.94
CA LEU A 49 -36.91 3.91 -6.95
C LEU A 49 -35.98 5.03 -7.47
N GLN A 50 -35.44 4.93 -8.69
CA GLN A 50 -34.51 5.93 -9.25
C GLN A 50 -35.11 6.89 -10.27
N ARG A 51 -36.43 6.84 -10.53
CA ARG A 51 -37.08 7.71 -11.54
C ARG A 51 -37.71 8.99 -11.02
N GLY A 52 -37.53 9.34 -9.74
CA GLY A 52 -38.04 10.60 -9.22
C GLY A 52 -37.09 11.19 -8.21
N LEU A 53 -36.05 11.89 -8.65
CA LEU A 53 -35.47 13.01 -7.90
C LEU A 53 -34.48 13.77 -8.80
N PHE A 54 -34.58 15.10 -8.76
CA PHE A 54 -33.70 16.13 -9.34
C PHE A 54 -34.08 16.72 -10.70
N ALA A 55 -35.14 17.53 -10.58
CA ALA A 55 -35.35 18.75 -11.33
C ALA A 55 -34.16 19.73 -11.24
N HIS A 56 -33.77 20.22 -12.42
CA HIS A 56 -33.46 21.60 -12.79
C HIS A 56 -33.16 22.61 -11.67
N GLN A 57 -31.91 23.04 -11.53
CA GLN A 57 -31.56 24.36 -11.01
C GLN A 57 -30.55 25.06 -11.92
N LYS A 58 -30.96 26.24 -12.38
CA LYS A 58 -30.24 27.19 -13.22
C LYS A 58 -29.18 27.92 -12.39
N THR A 59 -28.03 28.17 -13.01
CA THR A 59 -26.98 29.07 -12.54
C THR A 59 -27.43 30.53 -12.59
N PRO A 60 -26.94 31.36 -11.66
CA PRO A 60 -26.59 32.73 -12.01
C PRO A 60 -25.13 33.04 -11.69
N THR A 61 -24.42 33.41 -12.75
CA THR A 61 -23.12 34.06 -12.75
C THR A 61 -23.25 35.45 -12.11
N THR A 62 -22.41 35.77 -11.13
CA THR A 62 -22.19 37.17 -10.73
C THR A 62 -20.71 37.42 -10.50
N HIS A 63 -20.14 38.20 -11.42
CA HIS A 63 -18.88 38.91 -11.23
C HIS A 63 -19.00 39.89 -10.07
N ARG A 64 -18.03 39.92 -9.16
CA ARG A 64 -17.76 41.14 -8.39
C ARG A 64 -16.27 41.35 -8.18
N SER A 65 -15.89 42.56 -8.52
CA SER A 65 -14.57 43.11 -8.69
C SER A 65 -13.75 43.24 -7.42
N ALA A 66 -12.45 43.22 -7.63
CA ALA A 66 -11.39 43.59 -6.71
C ALA A 66 -11.59 44.99 -6.10
N THR A 67 -11.25 45.11 -4.82
CA THR A 67 -10.83 46.37 -4.20
C THR A 67 -9.65 46.08 -3.29
N SER A 68 -8.48 46.57 -3.73
CA SER A 68 -7.23 46.66 -2.99
C SER A 68 -7.28 47.86 -2.04
N ARG A 69 -6.69 47.72 -0.84
CA ARG A 69 -6.27 48.83 0.02
C ARG A 69 -5.28 48.32 1.11
N PRO A 70 -4.50 49.20 1.75
CA PRO A 70 -3.03 49.11 1.69
C PRO A 70 -2.37 48.74 3.01
N ALA A 71 -1.08 48.43 2.88
CA ALA A 71 -0.13 48.08 3.93
C ALA A 71 -0.02 49.14 5.03
N THR A 72 -0.03 48.67 6.27
CA THR A 72 0.50 49.40 7.45
C THR A 72 1.73 48.66 7.94
N SER A 73 2.84 49.39 7.97
CA SER A 73 4.16 48.97 8.43
C SER A 73 4.40 49.44 9.86
N ARG A 74 4.95 48.57 10.72
CA ARG A 74 5.83 48.84 11.89
C ARG A 74 5.96 47.59 12.79
N PRO A 75 6.96 47.51 13.69
CA PRO A 75 8.39 47.64 13.49
C PRO A 75 9.13 46.35 13.90
N VAL A 76 10.41 46.35 13.58
CA VAL A 76 11.44 45.36 13.90
C VAL A 76 11.59 45.20 15.42
N ASN A 77 11.65 43.95 15.91
CA ASN A 77 12.32 43.66 17.16
C ASN A 77 13.26 42.45 16.96
N SER A 78 14.54 42.78 16.93
CA SER A 78 15.67 41.86 16.93
C SER A 78 15.88 41.33 18.34
N SER A 79 15.74 40.02 18.52
CA SER A 79 16.32 39.31 19.66
C SER A 79 16.93 38.01 19.17
N SER A 80 18.21 37.93 19.46
CA SER A 80 19.23 36.98 19.04
C SER A 80 18.96 35.53 19.44
N ALA A 81 19.07 34.66 18.44
CA ALA A 81 19.89 33.46 18.42
C ALA A 81 20.00 32.60 19.70
N THR A 82 19.24 31.50 19.72
CA THR A 82 19.84 30.17 19.95
C THR A 82 19.03 29.14 19.14
N SER A 83 19.37 28.96 17.87
CA SER A 83 18.64 28.04 16.98
C SER A 83 19.47 26.80 16.63
N LYS A 84 19.04 25.63 17.11
CA LYS A 84 19.33 24.29 16.54
C LYS A 84 18.35 23.24 17.12
N PRO A 85 17.95 22.18 16.38
CA PRO A 85 17.31 22.17 15.06
C PRO A 85 15.89 21.55 15.10
N THR A 86 14.96 22.18 14.38
CA THR A 86 13.79 21.60 13.67
C THR A 86 13.29 20.21 14.08
N SER A 87 12.53 20.10 15.17
CA SER A 87 11.70 18.92 15.43
C SER A 87 10.41 19.01 14.60
N ARG A 88 10.32 18.23 13.52
CA ARG A 88 9.05 18.03 12.79
C ARG A 88 7.95 17.63 13.79
N PRO A 89 6.74 18.23 13.75
CA PRO A 89 5.68 17.91 14.71
C PRO A 89 5.44 16.41 14.77
N GLN A 90 5.57 15.83 15.96
CA GLN A 90 5.24 14.42 16.16
C GLN A 90 3.76 14.21 15.88
N ARG A 91 3.40 13.07 15.28
CA ARG A 91 1.99 12.77 14.98
C ARG A 91 1.15 12.74 16.25
N THR A 92 -0.01 13.38 16.18
CA THR A 92 -0.98 13.35 17.29
C THR A 92 -1.50 11.94 17.50
N ARG A 93 -2.05 11.68 18.69
CA ARG A 93 -2.69 10.39 19.00
C ARG A 93 -3.81 10.06 18.01
N GLN A 94 -4.59 11.05 17.62
CA GLN A 94 -5.67 10.87 16.65
C GLN A 94 -5.13 10.47 15.27
N GLN A 95 -4.08 11.14 14.78
CA GLN A 95 -3.45 10.78 13.51
C GLN A 95 -2.90 9.35 13.53
N VAL A 96 -2.27 8.93 14.64
CA VAL A 96 -1.80 7.54 14.80
C VAL A 96 -2.98 6.57 14.76
N ASN A 97 -4.05 6.83 15.49
CA ASN A 97 -5.24 5.97 15.49
C ASN A 97 -5.85 5.83 14.10
N THR A 98 -5.91 6.92 13.32
CA THR A 98 -6.37 6.89 11.92
C THR A 98 -5.50 5.98 11.06
N ILE A 99 -4.17 6.09 11.18
CA ILE A 99 -3.24 5.20 10.46
C ILE A 99 -3.50 3.74 10.81
N LEU A 100 -3.58 3.41 12.11
CA LEU A 100 -3.79 2.03 12.55
C LEU A 100 -5.14 1.48 12.05
N LYS A 101 -6.21 2.28 12.08
CA LYS A 101 -7.52 1.89 11.55
C LYS A 101 -7.47 1.61 10.04
N GLN A 102 -6.84 2.49 9.27
CA GLN A 102 -6.73 2.34 7.82
C GLN A 102 -5.90 1.12 7.42
N VAL A 103 -4.79 0.85 8.13
CA VAL A 103 -4.00 -0.36 7.91
C VAL A 103 -4.81 -1.61 8.26
N ALA A 104 -5.49 -1.62 9.41
CA ALA A 104 -6.30 -2.76 9.84
C ALA A 104 -7.48 -3.05 8.87
N ALA A 105 -8.04 -2.02 8.24
CA ALA A 105 -9.13 -2.19 7.28
C ALA A 105 -8.72 -2.99 6.02
N ILE A 106 -7.43 -2.99 5.67
CA ILE A 106 -6.90 -3.77 4.53
C ILE A 106 -6.21 -5.05 5.01
N HIS A 107 -5.39 -4.95 6.06
CA HIS A 107 -4.49 -6.03 6.49
C HIS A 107 -5.06 -6.88 7.65
N GLY A 108 -6.18 -6.49 8.24
CA GLY A 108 -6.77 -7.12 9.43
C GLY A 108 -6.14 -6.71 10.76
N ALA A 109 -4.81 -6.49 10.80
CA ALA A 109 -4.10 -6.04 12.01
C ALA A 109 -3.03 -4.98 11.71
N PRO A 110 -2.86 -3.93 12.53
CA PRO A 110 -1.91 -2.87 12.24
C PRO A 110 -0.51 -3.16 12.82
N GLY A 111 0.13 -4.22 12.35
CA GLY A 111 1.50 -4.60 12.74
C GLY A 111 2.58 -3.63 12.22
N PRO A 112 3.81 -3.69 12.77
CA PRO A 112 4.87 -2.74 12.45
C PRO A 112 5.25 -2.70 10.96
N PHE A 113 5.27 -3.85 10.28
CA PHE A 113 5.64 -3.91 8.85
C PHE A 113 4.52 -3.37 7.93
N ALA A 114 3.26 -3.67 8.22
CA ALA A 114 2.13 -3.09 7.48
C ALA A 114 2.06 -1.57 7.69
N VAL A 115 2.27 -1.09 8.92
CA VAL A 115 2.36 0.35 9.18
C VAL A 115 3.58 0.98 8.48
N ALA A 116 4.72 0.30 8.41
CA ALA A 116 5.87 0.78 7.63
C ALA A 116 5.55 0.92 6.14
N GLY A 117 4.84 -0.04 5.54
CA GLY A 117 4.31 0.05 4.17
C GLY A 117 3.39 1.26 3.99
N TYR A 118 2.46 1.48 4.93
CA TYR A 118 1.59 2.65 4.90
C TYR A 118 2.38 3.97 4.97
N ARG A 119 3.42 3.99 5.81
CA ARG A 119 4.34 5.13 5.92
C ARG A 119 5.07 5.40 4.60
N MET A 120 5.50 4.38 3.86
CA MET A 120 6.09 4.53 2.51
C MET A 120 5.09 5.18 1.54
N GLY A 121 3.85 4.69 1.51
CA GLY A 121 2.80 5.23 0.64
C GLY A 121 2.48 6.69 0.94
N MET A 122 2.39 7.06 2.22
CA MET A 122 2.21 8.45 2.63
C MET A 122 3.39 9.35 2.28
N TYR A 123 4.61 8.81 2.29
CA TYR A 123 5.78 9.53 1.80
C TYR A 123 5.65 9.81 0.31
N ALA A 124 5.38 8.79 -0.49
CA ALA A 124 5.26 8.91 -1.95
C ALA A 124 4.16 9.89 -2.36
N LYS A 125 2.95 9.80 -1.77
CA LYS A 125 1.87 10.75 -2.04
C LYS A 125 2.27 12.19 -1.78
N ARG A 126 2.95 12.48 -0.66
CA ARG A 126 3.41 13.84 -0.38
C ARG A 126 4.51 14.29 -1.33
N HIS A 127 5.46 13.40 -1.64
CA HIS A 127 6.56 13.71 -2.56
C HIS A 127 6.05 14.07 -3.96
N PHE A 128 5.02 13.37 -4.44
CA PHE A 128 4.43 13.60 -5.77
C PHE A 128 3.19 14.50 -5.78
N GLY A 129 2.76 15.06 -4.63
CA GLY A 129 1.57 15.91 -4.55
C GLY A 129 0.24 15.21 -4.89
N LEU A 130 0.09 13.93 -4.51
CA LEU A 130 -1.04 13.09 -4.92
C LEU A 130 -2.07 12.85 -3.79
N ALA A 131 -3.34 12.78 -4.18
CA ALA A 131 -4.43 12.28 -3.35
C ALA A 131 -4.45 10.73 -3.27
N TYR A 132 -5.29 10.19 -2.40
CA TYR A 132 -5.53 8.74 -2.30
C TYR A 132 -6.32 8.21 -3.50
N GLY A 133 -6.07 6.97 -3.93
CA GLY A 133 -6.95 6.23 -4.85
C GLY A 133 -6.72 6.46 -6.34
N GLY A 134 -5.84 7.39 -6.73
CA GLY A 134 -5.54 7.68 -8.13
C GLY A 134 -4.81 6.55 -8.89
N TRP A 135 -4.54 6.81 -10.17
CA TRP A 135 -3.85 5.87 -11.09
C TRP A 135 -2.41 6.28 -11.41
N HIS A 136 -1.88 7.27 -10.69
CA HIS A 136 -0.59 7.90 -10.98
C HIS A 136 0.61 7.10 -10.48
N LEU A 137 0.42 6.18 -9.53
CA LEU A 137 1.51 5.40 -8.94
C LEU A 137 1.54 3.98 -9.48
N LEU A 138 2.75 3.50 -9.80
CA LEU A 138 3.07 2.09 -9.95
C LEU A 138 3.93 1.66 -8.77
N VAL A 139 3.58 0.54 -8.15
CA VAL A 139 4.30 -0.02 -7.00
C VAL A 139 4.84 -1.40 -7.40
N SER A 140 6.16 -1.56 -7.30
CA SER A 140 6.83 -2.86 -7.39
C SER A 140 7.49 -3.17 -6.05
N HIS A 141 6.94 -4.14 -5.33
CA HIS A 141 7.45 -4.58 -4.04
C HIS A 141 8.26 -5.87 -4.21
N TYR A 142 9.57 -5.77 -4.08
CA TYR A 142 10.49 -6.90 -4.12
C TYR A 142 10.70 -7.39 -2.69
N THR A 143 10.24 -8.60 -2.41
CA THR A 143 10.11 -9.10 -1.04
C THR A 143 10.49 -10.58 -0.94
N PRO A 144 11.12 -11.05 0.14
CA PRO A 144 11.25 -12.49 0.37
C PRO A 144 9.88 -13.12 0.67
N PRO A 145 9.71 -14.44 0.44
CA PRO A 145 8.46 -15.15 0.70
C PRO A 145 8.25 -15.42 2.19
N LYS A 146 8.22 -14.37 3.01
CA LYS A 146 7.94 -14.41 4.45
C LYS A 146 6.95 -13.32 4.81
N VAL A 147 5.92 -13.70 5.59
CA VAL A 147 4.74 -12.86 5.87
C VAL A 147 5.11 -11.45 6.34
N GLN A 148 6.02 -11.31 7.29
CA GLN A 148 6.40 -9.97 7.80
C GLN A 148 6.80 -8.98 6.70
N TYR A 149 7.47 -9.42 5.63
CA TYR A 149 7.93 -8.52 4.58
C TYR A 149 6.84 -8.27 3.53
N SER A 150 6.00 -9.26 3.22
CA SER A 150 4.87 -9.02 2.31
C SER A 150 3.82 -8.08 2.89
N CYS A 151 3.70 -7.98 4.22
CA CYS A 151 2.80 -7.03 4.91
C CYS A 151 3.00 -5.56 4.46
N LEU A 152 4.18 -5.17 3.96
CA LEU A 152 4.41 -3.83 3.44
C LEU A 152 3.48 -3.49 2.27
N ALA A 153 3.16 -4.46 1.42
CA ALA A 153 2.27 -4.28 0.27
C ALA A 153 0.86 -3.84 0.71
N ASP A 154 0.31 -4.48 1.75
CA ASP A 154 -1.01 -4.14 2.27
C ASP A 154 -1.04 -2.74 2.89
N GLY A 155 0.05 -2.37 3.57
CA GLY A 155 0.27 -1.01 4.04
C GLY A 155 0.28 0.03 2.90
N LEU A 156 1.02 -0.26 1.83
CA LEU A 156 1.09 0.59 0.65
C LEU A 156 -0.29 0.76 0.00
N GLN A 157 -1.05 -0.33 -0.10
CA GLN A 157 -2.42 -0.31 -0.58
C GLN A 157 -3.31 0.57 0.29
N ALA A 158 -3.27 0.39 1.62
CA ALA A 158 -4.03 1.22 2.57
C ALA A 158 -3.67 2.72 2.48
N ALA A 159 -2.41 3.05 2.20
CA ALA A 159 -1.98 4.44 2.10
C ALA A 159 -2.28 5.10 0.75
N THR A 160 -2.25 4.35 -0.35
CA THR A 160 -2.22 4.92 -1.70
C THR A 160 -3.42 4.55 -2.56
N GLY A 161 -4.09 3.43 -2.25
CA GLY A 161 -5.11 2.84 -3.09
C GLY A 161 -4.53 2.15 -4.34
N THR A 162 -3.22 1.87 -4.39
CA THR A 162 -2.66 0.93 -5.37
C THR A 162 -3.00 -0.49 -4.95
N SER A 163 -3.34 -1.37 -5.90
CA SER A 163 -3.71 -2.75 -5.58
C SER A 163 -3.35 -3.70 -6.73
N PRO A 164 -3.26 -5.02 -6.46
CA PRO A 164 -3.11 -6.02 -7.53
C PRO A 164 -4.27 -5.95 -8.54
N GLY A 165 -5.50 -5.73 -8.08
CA GLY A 165 -6.68 -5.60 -8.95
C GLY A 165 -6.65 -4.37 -9.85
N LYS A 166 -6.06 -3.26 -9.39
CA LYS A 166 -5.76 -2.09 -10.24
C LYS A 166 -4.51 -2.28 -11.11
N MET A 167 -3.86 -3.43 -11.03
CA MET A 167 -2.63 -3.79 -11.75
C MET A 167 -1.47 -2.81 -11.59
N ASN A 168 -1.55 -1.97 -10.55
CA ASN A 168 -0.58 -0.91 -10.25
C ASN A 168 0.16 -1.15 -8.92
N LEU A 169 -0.04 -2.34 -8.32
CA LEU A 169 0.81 -2.90 -7.28
C LEU A 169 1.19 -4.34 -7.69
N ARG A 170 2.49 -4.61 -7.73
CA ARG A 170 3.07 -5.91 -8.10
C ARG A 170 4.04 -6.38 -7.02
N MET A 171 4.01 -7.68 -6.73
CA MET A 171 4.97 -8.31 -5.84
C MET A 171 5.95 -9.15 -6.65
N HIS A 172 7.21 -9.13 -6.25
CA HIS A 172 8.29 -9.92 -6.85
C HIS A 172 9.04 -10.64 -5.73
N PHE A 173 9.13 -11.96 -5.80
CA PHE A 173 9.84 -12.73 -4.78
C PHE A 173 11.35 -12.69 -5.01
N VAL A 174 12.10 -12.24 -4.01
CA VAL A 174 13.57 -12.09 -4.07
C VAL A 174 14.23 -12.50 -2.75
N LYS A 175 15.55 -12.74 -2.76
CA LYS A 175 16.32 -12.90 -1.51
C LYS A 175 16.28 -11.61 -0.68
N LEU A 176 16.38 -11.73 0.64
CA LEU A 176 16.33 -10.59 1.58
C LEU A 176 17.31 -9.46 1.23
N ALA A 177 18.53 -9.78 0.78
CA ALA A 177 19.54 -8.80 0.35
C ALA A 177 19.06 -7.87 -0.79
N HIS A 178 18.09 -8.32 -1.59
CA HIS A 178 17.53 -7.56 -2.70
C HIS A 178 16.16 -6.93 -2.37
N MET A 179 15.67 -7.08 -1.13
CA MET A 179 14.40 -6.50 -0.70
C MET A 179 14.41 -4.98 -0.90
N ARG A 180 13.36 -4.48 -1.56
CA ARG A 180 13.12 -3.06 -1.81
C ARG A 180 11.69 -2.82 -2.25
N THR A 181 11.19 -1.61 -2.04
CA THR A 181 9.94 -1.15 -2.67
C THR A 181 10.27 -0.03 -3.62
N VAL A 182 9.81 -0.14 -4.87
CA VAL A 182 9.91 0.95 -5.86
C VAL A 182 8.52 1.52 -6.08
N ILE A 183 8.38 2.84 -5.92
CA ILE A 183 7.14 3.57 -6.20
C ILE A 183 7.42 4.60 -7.28
N THR A 184 6.83 4.41 -8.44
CA THR A 184 7.07 5.23 -9.64
C THR A 184 5.86 6.10 -9.95
N HIS A 185 6.08 7.38 -10.19
CA HIS A 185 5.05 8.26 -10.74
C HIS A 185 4.98 8.08 -12.26
N ARG A 186 3.85 7.57 -12.76
CA ARG A 186 3.68 7.12 -14.15
C ARG A 186 3.98 8.19 -15.18
N LYS A 187 3.55 9.44 -14.93
CA LYS A 187 3.68 10.51 -15.91
C LYS A 187 5.11 11.05 -15.99
N SER A 188 5.81 11.12 -14.86
CA SER A 188 7.16 11.71 -14.83
C SER A 188 8.28 10.68 -14.91
N GLY A 189 8.02 9.39 -14.75
CA GLY A 189 9.06 8.34 -14.70
C GLY A 189 9.83 8.26 -13.37
N VAL A 190 9.88 9.38 -12.63
CA VAL A 190 10.54 9.49 -11.33
C VAL A 190 10.09 8.39 -10.36
N SER A 191 11.06 7.73 -9.75
CA SER A 191 10.89 6.58 -8.88
C SER A 191 11.51 6.82 -7.50
N LEU A 192 10.77 6.45 -6.45
CA LEU A 192 11.24 6.37 -5.08
C LEU A 192 11.59 4.93 -4.73
N ILE A 193 12.82 4.68 -4.33
CA ILE A 193 13.31 3.35 -3.93
C ILE A 193 13.48 3.33 -2.42
N PHE A 194 12.70 2.49 -1.74
CA PHE A 194 12.73 2.31 -0.29
C PHE A 194 13.45 1.01 0.07
N ARG A 195 14.30 1.08 1.10
CA ARG A 195 14.88 -0.08 1.78
C ARG A 195 14.61 0.05 3.28
N LEU A 196 14.20 -1.04 3.93
CA LEU A 196 14.08 -1.03 5.38
C LEU A 196 15.48 -0.93 6.01
N ARG A 197 15.59 -0.10 7.05
CA ARG A 197 16.83 0.02 7.81
C ARG A 197 17.07 -1.24 8.65
N GLN A 198 18.35 -1.57 8.86
CA GLN A 198 18.72 -2.70 9.70
C GLN A 198 18.25 -2.52 11.15
N ASP A 199 18.29 -1.30 11.70
CA ASP A 199 17.83 -1.02 13.06
C ASP A 199 16.32 -1.26 13.21
N PHE A 200 15.55 -0.92 12.18
CA PHE A 200 14.11 -1.22 12.13
C PHE A 200 13.87 -2.74 12.16
N LEU A 201 14.61 -3.49 11.33
CA LEU A 201 14.50 -4.95 11.29
C LEU A 201 14.85 -5.58 12.63
N LYS A 202 15.99 -5.21 13.23
CA LYS A 202 16.43 -5.69 14.55
C LYS A 202 15.36 -5.46 15.62
N THR A 203 14.70 -4.31 15.57
CA THR A 203 13.70 -3.92 16.58
C THR A 203 12.37 -4.66 16.41
N TYR A 204 11.88 -4.80 15.17
CA TYR A 204 10.48 -5.18 14.94
C TYR A 204 10.26 -6.57 14.32
N LEU A 205 11.31 -7.21 13.78
CA LEU A 205 11.16 -8.47 13.05
C LEU A 205 10.52 -9.58 13.89
N ASN A 206 10.88 -9.68 15.16
CA ASN A 206 10.43 -10.72 16.08
C ASN A 206 9.40 -10.20 17.10
N THR A 207 8.64 -9.16 16.75
CA THR A 207 7.60 -8.61 17.63
C THR A 207 6.57 -9.70 17.96
N PRO A 208 6.31 -10.00 19.25
CA PRO A 208 5.28 -10.97 19.63
C PRO A 208 3.90 -10.57 19.11
N ARG A 209 3.07 -11.56 18.76
CA ARG A 209 1.72 -11.31 18.19
C ARG A 209 0.86 -10.37 19.04
N LYS A 210 0.90 -10.53 20.37
CA LYS A 210 0.19 -9.68 21.34
C LYS A 210 0.62 -8.21 21.32
N ASP A 211 1.84 -7.93 20.86
CA ASP A 211 2.43 -6.59 20.84
C ASP A 211 2.35 -5.91 19.47
N LEU A 212 1.85 -6.58 18.42
CA LEU A 212 1.88 -6.05 17.05
C LEU A 212 1.18 -4.69 16.90
N LYS A 213 0.01 -4.52 17.51
CA LYS A 213 -0.74 -3.25 17.46
C LYS A 213 0.02 -2.12 18.16
N ARG A 214 0.63 -2.40 19.32
CA ARG A 214 1.45 -1.44 20.06
C ARG A 214 2.68 -1.05 19.25
N ALA A 215 3.39 -2.03 18.69
CA ALA A 215 4.55 -1.80 17.82
C ALA A 215 4.18 -1.00 16.56
N GLY A 216 3.06 -1.30 15.91
CA GLY A 216 2.54 -0.50 14.80
C GLY A 216 2.28 0.95 15.20
N GLY A 217 1.73 1.20 16.38
CA GLY A 217 1.56 2.55 16.93
C GLY A 217 2.87 3.31 17.12
N LEU A 218 3.95 2.63 17.53
CA LEU A 218 5.29 3.21 17.63
C LEU A 218 5.84 3.55 16.24
N VAL A 219 5.76 2.62 15.28
CA VAL A 219 6.21 2.85 13.89
C VAL A 219 5.46 4.00 13.23
N ALA A 220 4.16 4.16 13.53
CA ALA A 220 3.37 5.28 13.03
C ALA A 220 3.93 6.64 13.49
N ARG A 221 4.64 6.71 14.63
CA ARG A 221 5.22 7.95 15.18
C ARG A 221 6.65 8.21 14.70
N LEU A 222 7.42 7.16 14.42
CA LEU A 222 8.84 7.28 14.06
C LEU A 222 9.08 8.28 12.91
N PRO A 223 10.20 9.01 12.89
CA PRO A 223 10.66 9.69 11.68
C PRO A 223 10.84 8.68 10.54
N TYR A 224 10.64 9.13 9.30
CA TYR A 224 10.76 8.26 8.12
C TYR A 224 12.17 7.66 7.98
N THR A 225 13.19 8.46 8.30
CA THR A 225 14.61 8.09 8.33
C THR A 225 14.96 7.02 9.35
N ASN A 226 14.08 6.74 10.32
CA ASN A 226 14.26 5.65 11.29
C ASN A 226 13.64 4.33 10.80
N ILE A 227 12.84 4.37 9.72
CA ILE A 227 12.17 3.20 9.16
C ILE A 227 12.89 2.74 7.90
N PHE A 228 13.27 3.68 7.03
CA PHE A 228 13.78 3.39 5.71
C PHE A 228 14.84 4.37 5.24
N ASP A 229 15.67 3.88 4.32
CA ASP A 229 16.48 4.70 3.42
C ASP A 229 15.69 4.91 2.12
N VAL A 230 15.73 6.12 1.56
CA VAL A 230 15.03 6.49 0.32
C VAL A 230 16.01 7.04 -0.69
N HIS A 231 15.98 6.49 -1.89
CA HIS A 231 16.69 7.06 -3.05
C HIS A 231 15.68 7.48 -4.11
N VAL A 232 15.85 8.69 -4.63
CA VAL A 232 15.08 9.20 -5.78
C VAL A 232 15.85 8.85 -7.04
N ARG A 233 15.17 8.32 -8.04
CA ARG A 233 15.70 8.07 -9.38
C ARG A 233 14.85 8.83 -10.39
N PRO A 234 15.43 9.69 -11.24
CA PRO A 234 14.69 10.35 -12.30
C PRO A 234 14.12 9.34 -13.31
#